data_AF-A0A935DLW2-F1
#
_entry.id   AF-A0A935DLW2-F1
#
_cell.length_a   1.000
_cell.length_b   1.000
_cell.length_c   1.000
_cell.angle_alpha   90.00
_cell.angle_beta   90.00
_cell.angle_gamma   90.00
#
_symmetry.space_group_name_H-M   'P 1'
#
loop_
_entity.id
_entity.type
_entity.pdbx_description
1 polymer ?
#
loop_
_entity_poly.entity_id
_entity_poly.type
_entity_poly.pdbx_seq_one_letter_code
_entity_poly.pdbx_strand_id
1 'polypeptide(L)'
;MLTDVHRPRRPRGPRQFFASYAQVAASVKWLPQDHHALELSLSGRRWFFHRTDDTAVRLPPDAFAFEPRLRYVYWDLRTPEGDTDPAVFHPRFEGVAAGVELGMDLRDTTLDAPPDTGLGLRALRVRERPLFVRQWIRAGVRAHRRLRVQIEQQASYGVDEDDLSRPRVGGMNPYAVQIPGLPWPALLSERLVAGLVSAHWRSRAEGRP
;
A
#
# COMPACT_ATOMS: atom_id res chain seq x y z
N MET A 1 31.28 39.94 28.48
CA MET A 1 32.32 39.12 29.16
C MET A 1 31.56 38.17 30.09
N LEU A 2 31.47 36.85 29.95
CA LEU A 2 32.04 35.80 29.09
C LEU A 2 30.85 34.90 28.70
N THR A 3 30.53 34.67 27.42
CA THR A 3 30.85 33.43 26.68
C THR A 3 30.99 32.18 27.54
N ASP A 4 29.87 31.44 27.73
CA ASP A 4 29.96 30.01 28.04
C ASP A 4 29.85 29.21 26.74
N VAL A 5 30.82 28.32 26.59
CA VAL A 5 31.26 27.73 25.34
C VAL A 5 30.32 26.59 24.98
N HIS A 6 29.62 26.75 23.87
CA HIS A 6 28.94 25.66 23.17
C HIS A 6 30.00 24.61 22.79
N ARG A 7 30.21 23.61 23.66
CA ARG A 7 31.07 22.47 23.32
C ARG A 7 30.42 21.74 22.15
N PRO A 8 31.06 21.66 20.97
CA PRO A 8 30.55 20.82 19.91
C PRO A 8 30.57 19.37 20.42
N ARG A 9 29.38 18.75 20.52
CA ARG A 9 29.29 17.30 20.68
C ARG A 9 30.05 16.70 19.49
N ARG A 10 31.07 15.87 19.77
CA ARG A 10 31.73 15.06 18.73
C ARG A 10 30.63 14.41 17.88
N PRO A 11 30.72 14.45 16.53
CA PRO A 11 29.81 13.67 15.71
C PRO A 11 29.93 12.22 16.17
N ARG A 12 28.86 11.69 16.76
CA ARG A 12 28.74 10.24 16.97
C ARG A 12 28.90 9.61 15.59
N GLY A 13 29.70 8.55 15.51
CA GLY A 13 29.91 7.81 14.27
C GLY A 13 28.59 7.50 13.57
N PRO A 14 28.61 7.25 12.25
CA PRO A 14 27.38 7.03 11.48
C PRO A 14 26.52 5.95 12.15
N ARG A 15 25.34 6.35 12.61
CA ARG A 15 24.33 5.45 13.18
C ARG A 15 23.71 4.66 12.05
N GLN A 16 24.29 3.52 11.74
CA GLN A 16 23.85 2.67 10.64
C GLN A 16 23.40 1.33 11.18
N PHE A 17 22.26 0.87 10.68
CA PHE A 17 21.80 -0.50 10.85
C PHE A 17 21.44 -1.03 9.47
N PHE A 18 21.64 -2.33 9.28
CA PHE A 18 21.18 -3.02 8.07
C PHE A 18 19.91 -3.80 8.41
N ALA A 19 18.89 -3.65 7.58
CA ALA A 19 17.70 -4.46 7.62
C ALA A 19 17.57 -5.20 6.29
N SER A 20 17.39 -6.50 6.36
CA SER A 20 17.08 -7.36 5.22
C SER A 20 15.88 -8.23 5.55
N TYR A 21 15.24 -8.83 4.55
CA TYR A 21 14.16 -9.79 4.79
C TYR A 21 14.18 -10.90 3.75
N ALA A 22 13.66 -12.06 4.15
CA ALA A 22 13.30 -13.15 3.24
C ALA A 22 11.77 -13.31 3.26
N GLN A 23 11.18 -13.54 2.09
CA GLN A 23 9.75 -13.77 1.94
C GLN A 23 9.50 -14.98 1.06
N VAL A 24 8.57 -15.83 1.49
CA VAL A 24 8.01 -16.92 0.68
C VAL A 24 6.52 -16.68 0.54
N ALA A 25 5.98 -16.92 -0.65
CA ALA A 25 4.56 -16.80 -0.91
C ALA A 25 4.07 -17.95 -1.78
N ALA A 26 2.89 -18.46 -1.47
CA ALA A 26 2.15 -19.40 -2.30
C ALA A 26 0.75 -18.84 -2.54
N SER A 27 0.21 -19.03 -3.73
CA SER A 27 -1.16 -18.66 -4.04
C SER A 27 -1.87 -19.72 -4.86
N VAL A 28 -3.16 -19.85 -4.61
CA VAL A 28 -4.07 -20.69 -5.40
C VAL A 28 -5.15 -19.77 -5.95
N LYS A 29 -5.28 -19.75 -7.27
CA LYS A 29 -6.29 -18.98 -7.98
C LYS A 29 -7.31 -19.92 -8.61
N TRP A 30 -8.57 -19.70 -8.31
CA TRP A 30 -9.71 -20.42 -8.85
C TRP A 30 -10.58 -19.48 -9.67
N LEU A 31 -10.98 -19.94 -10.86
CA LEU A 31 -11.84 -19.21 -11.80
C LEU A 31 -13.19 -19.94 -11.86
N PRO A 32 -14.13 -19.66 -10.94
CA PRO A 32 -15.39 -20.40 -10.87
C PRO A 32 -16.28 -20.22 -12.09
N GLN A 33 -16.22 -19.04 -12.71
CA GLN A 33 -17.04 -18.60 -13.84
C GLN A 33 -16.28 -17.56 -14.66
N ASP A 34 -16.79 -17.25 -15.85
CA ASP A 34 -16.29 -16.13 -16.66
C ASP A 34 -16.31 -14.84 -15.84
N HIS A 35 -15.26 -14.02 -15.98
CA HIS A 35 -15.15 -12.74 -15.28
C HIS A 35 -15.02 -12.83 -13.75
N HIS A 36 -14.92 -14.03 -13.15
CA HIS A 36 -14.82 -14.22 -11.70
C HIS A 36 -13.54 -14.96 -11.31
N ALA A 37 -12.87 -14.48 -10.25
CA ALA A 37 -11.68 -15.12 -9.69
C ALA A 37 -11.71 -15.05 -8.17
N LEU A 38 -11.36 -16.16 -7.54
CA LEU A 38 -11.08 -16.25 -6.11
C LEU A 38 -9.60 -16.63 -5.95
N GLU A 39 -8.87 -15.96 -5.09
CA GLU A 39 -7.46 -16.23 -4.83
C GLU A 39 -7.21 -16.30 -3.33
N LEU A 40 -6.62 -17.42 -2.89
CA LEU A 40 -6.05 -17.55 -1.55
C LEU A 40 -4.54 -17.41 -1.69
N SER A 41 -3.93 -16.44 -1.01
CA SER A 41 -2.47 -16.30 -0.93
C SER A 41 -2.00 -16.38 0.51
N LEU A 42 -0.95 -17.16 0.75
CA LEU A 42 -0.30 -17.30 2.04
C LEU A 42 1.15 -16.84 1.86
N SER A 43 1.57 -15.81 2.59
CA SER A 43 2.98 -15.42 2.66
C SER A 43 3.56 -15.51 4.05
N GLY A 44 4.83 -15.92 4.13
CA GLY A 44 5.66 -15.86 5.32
C GLY A 44 6.82 -14.91 5.08
N ARG A 45 7.09 -14.00 6.02
CA ARG A 45 8.17 -13.03 5.92
C ARG A 45 8.99 -13.01 7.20
N ARG A 46 10.32 -13.02 7.06
CA ARG A 46 11.26 -12.90 8.18
C ARG A 46 12.20 -11.73 7.94
N TRP A 47 12.32 -10.83 8.90
CA TRP A 47 13.31 -9.75 8.89
C TRP A 47 14.58 -10.16 9.64
N PHE A 48 15.72 -9.66 9.16
CA PHE A 48 17.03 -9.83 9.78
C PHE A 48 17.66 -8.46 9.97
N PHE A 49 17.99 -8.15 11.21
CA PHE A 49 18.58 -6.87 11.59
C PHE A 49 20.05 -7.06 12.00
N HIS A 50 20.97 -6.35 11.33
CA HIS A 50 22.39 -6.40 11.65
C HIS A 50 22.88 -5.06 12.22
N ARG A 51 23.67 -5.14 13.30
CA ARG A 51 24.25 -3.99 14.00
C ARG A 51 25.64 -3.65 13.45
N THR A 52 25.89 -2.36 13.34
CA THR A 52 27.24 -1.79 13.24
C THR A 52 27.50 -1.04 14.55
N ASP A 53 27.98 -1.78 15.56
CA ASP A 53 28.69 -1.34 16.77
C ASP A 53 28.08 -0.34 17.78
N ASP A 54 26.87 0.21 17.62
CA ASP A 54 26.31 1.14 18.63
C ASP A 54 25.21 0.48 19.50
N THR A 55 25.45 0.40 20.81
CA THR A 55 24.53 -0.17 21.81
C THR A 55 23.34 0.76 22.13
N ALA A 56 23.37 2.00 21.64
CA ALA A 56 22.35 3.01 21.90
C ALA A 56 21.02 2.82 21.13
N VAL A 57 21.00 2.01 20.07
CA VAL A 57 19.79 1.69 19.30
C VAL A 57 19.45 0.22 19.52
N ARG A 58 18.35 -0.05 20.24
CA ARG A 58 17.78 -1.39 20.32
C ARG A 58 16.98 -1.62 19.04
N LEU A 59 17.52 -2.45 18.15
CA LEU A 59 16.79 -2.85 16.96
C LEU A 59 15.63 -3.77 17.40
N PRO A 60 14.49 -3.73 16.69
CA PRO A 60 13.49 -4.77 16.82
C PRO A 60 14.19 -6.12 16.60
N PRO A 61 13.84 -7.15 17.37
CA PRO A 61 14.33 -8.49 17.10
C PRO A 61 13.85 -8.98 15.74
N ASP A 62 14.47 -10.06 15.25
CA ASP A 62 14.04 -10.71 14.01
C ASP A 62 12.55 -11.06 14.10
N ALA A 63 11.73 -10.31 13.36
CA ALA A 63 10.30 -10.51 13.33
C ALA A 63 9.95 -11.57 12.28
N PHE A 64 8.92 -12.36 12.58
CA PHE A 64 8.26 -13.21 11.60
C PHE A 64 6.80 -12.77 11.43
N ALA A 65 6.35 -12.68 10.18
CA ALA A 65 4.96 -12.41 9.84
C ALA A 65 4.41 -13.52 8.95
N PHE A 66 3.22 -14.01 9.28
CA PHE A 66 2.41 -14.85 8.40
C PHE A 66 1.19 -14.07 7.94
N GLU A 67 0.98 -14.02 6.62
CA GLU A 67 0.12 -13.04 5.97
C GLU A 67 -0.88 -13.76 5.04
N PRO A 68 -1.94 -14.40 5.59
CA PRO A 68 -3.01 -14.93 4.78
C PRO A 68 -3.81 -13.79 4.13
N ARG A 69 -4.18 -13.98 2.87
CA ARG A 69 -5.09 -13.10 2.10
C ARG A 69 -6.08 -13.94 1.32
N LEU A 70 -7.32 -13.50 1.32
CA LEU A 70 -8.38 -14.02 0.45
C LEU A 70 -8.86 -12.88 -0.44
N ARG A 71 -8.78 -13.05 -1.76
CA ARG A 71 -9.20 -12.05 -2.75
C ARG A 71 -10.31 -12.61 -3.60
N TYR A 72 -11.31 -11.79 -3.85
CA TYR A 72 -12.29 -12.03 -4.89
C TYR A 72 -12.23 -10.88 -5.88
N VAL A 73 -12.22 -11.20 -7.18
CA VAL A 73 -12.17 -10.23 -8.27
C VAL A 73 -13.24 -10.57 -9.30
N TYR A 74 -14.01 -9.56 -9.67
CA TYR A 74 -14.85 -9.54 -10.87
C TYR A 74 -14.23 -8.63 -11.93
N TRP A 75 -14.19 -9.05 -13.19
CA TRP A 75 -13.74 -8.21 -14.30
C TRP A 75 -14.57 -8.45 -15.56
N ASP A 76 -15.36 -7.47 -15.99
CA ASP A 76 -15.85 -7.36 -17.36
C ASP A 76 -15.32 -6.03 -17.91
N LEU A 77 -14.01 -6.02 -18.20
CA LEU A 77 -13.32 -4.88 -18.79
C LEU A 77 -12.96 -5.17 -20.23
N ARG A 78 -13.19 -4.18 -21.08
CA ARG A 78 -12.82 -4.19 -22.49
C ARG A 78 -11.91 -3.01 -22.76
N THR A 79 -10.76 -3.29 -23.35
CA THR A 79 -9.86 -2.25 -23.83
C THR A 79 -10.13 -2.06 -25.32
N PRO A 80 -10.40 -0.81 -25.78
CA PRO A 80 -10.50 -0.54 -27.20
C PRO A 80 -9.21 -0.95 -27.94
N GLU A 81 -9.32 -1.44 -29.17
CA GLU A 81 -8.16 -1.78 -29.99
C GLU A 81 -7.18 -0.59 -30.10
N GLY A 82 -5.89 -0.83 -29.89
CA GLY A 82 -4.83 0.17 -29.93
C GLY A 82 -4.56 0.92 -28.61
N ASP A 83 -5.38 0.76 -27.56
CA ASP A 83 -5.20 1.43 -26.27
C ASP A 83 -4.34 0.61 -25.26
N THR A 84 -3.71 -0.50 -25.68
CA THR A 84 -2.73 -1.27 -24.89
C THR A 84 -1.27 -0.93 -25.20
N ASP A 85 -1.04 0.06 -26.09
CA ASP A 85 0.31 0.51 -26.42
C ASP A 85 0.97 1.15 -25.17
N PRO A 86 2.22 0.78 -24.84
CA PRO A 86 2.98 1.40 -23.74
C PRO A 86 3.05 2.94 -23.82
N ALA A 87 2.85 3.54 -25.00
CA ALA A 87 2.81 4.99 -25.20
C ALA A 87 1.53 5.67 -24.68
N VAL A 88 0.49 4.91 -24.30
CA VAL A 88 -0.79 5.46 -23.82
C VAL A 88 -0.68 5.82 -22.34
N PHE A 89 -0.42 7.11 -22.06
CA PHE A 89 -0.32 7.66 -20.69
C PHE A 89 -1.60 7.55 -19.85
N HIS A 90 -2.76 7.37 -20.48
CA HIS A 90 -4.06 7.23 -19.81
C HIS A 90 -4.80 6.00 -20.37
N PRO A 91 -4.58 4.81 -19.77
CA PRO A 91 -5.22 3.58 -20.21
C PRO A 91 -6.74 3.72 -20.23
N ARG A 92 -7.35 3.38 -21.36
CA ARG A 92 -8.80 3.52 -21.57
C ARG A 92 -9.46 2.16 -21.48
N PHE A 93 -10.51 2.04 -20.68
CA PHE A 93 -11.31 0.82 -20.58
C PHE A 93 -12.80 1.13 -20.60
N GLU A 94 -13.60 0.15 -21.02
CA GLU A 94 -15.05 0.12 -20.89
C GLU A 94 -15.47 -1.07 -20.05
N GLY A 95 -16.58 -0.94 -19.34
CA GLY A 95 -17.09 -1.98 -18.45
C GLY A 95 -16.66 -1.75 -17.00
N VAL A 96 -16.65 -2.82 -16.21
CA VAL A 96 -16.44 -2.77 -14.76
C VAL A 96 -15.51 -3.89 -14.30
N ALA A 97 -14.55 -3.54 -13.45
CA ALA A 97 -13.89 -4.49 -12.58
C ALA A 97 -14.00 -4.05 -11.13
N ALA A 98 -14.12 -5.01 -10.24
CA ALA A 98 -14.15 -4.77 -8.81
C ALA A 98 -13.45 -5.90 -8.10
N GLY A 99 -12.87 -5.60 -6.93
CA GLY A 99 -12.28 -6.63 -6.10
C GLY A 99 -12.44 -6.32 -4.62
N VAL A 100 -12.43 -7.37 -3.82
CA VAL A 100 -12.36 -7.31 -2.37
C VAL A 100 -11.25 -8.23 -1.90
N GLU A 101 -10.50 -7.79 -0.90
CA GLU A 101 -9.46 -8.54 -0.22
C GLU A 101 -9.75 -8.54 1.27
N LEU A 102 -9.79 -9.72 1.87
CA LEU A 102 -9.69 -9.92 3.31
C LEU A 102 -8.24 -10.32 3.62
N GLY A 103 -7.63 -9.68 4.61
CA GLY A 103 -6.27 -10.00 5.00
C GLY A 103 -6.03 -9.86 6.50
N MET A 104 -5.05 -10.63 6.98
CA MET A 104 -4.62 -10.63 8.36
C MET A 104 -3.10 -10.78 8.41
N ASP A 105 -2.41 -10.10 9.33
CA ASP A 105 -0.99 -10.38 9.59
C ASP A 105 -0.84 -10.98 10.97
N LEU A 106 -0.29 -12.19 11.06
CA LEU A 106 0.05 -12.82 12.31
C LEU A 106 1.53 -12.57 12.58
N ARG A 107 1.83 -11.82 13.63
CA ARG A 107 3.19 -11.41 14.00
C ARG A 107 3.51 -11.85 15.42
N ASP A 108 4.76 -12.23 15.64
CA ASP A 108 5.26 -12.46 17.00
C ASP A 108 5.65 -11.12 17.63
N THR A 109 4.92 -10.70 18.66
CA THR A 109 5.11 -9.42 19.39
C THR A 109 5.75 -9.61 20.75
N THR A 110 6.10 -10.84 21.15
CA THR A 110 6.73 -11.16 22.46
C THR A 110 8.06 -10.44 22.69
N LEU A 111 8.51 -9.76 21.64
CA LEU A 111 9.83 -9.31 21.35
C LEU A 111 9.86 -7.77 21.10
N ASP A 112 8.68 -7.13 20.97
CA ASP A 112 8.49 -5.73 20.55
C ASP A 112 7.98 -4.79 21.64
N ALA A 113 7.99 -5.18 22.93
CA ALA A 113 7.66 -4.24 24.00
C ALA A 113 8.76 -3.15 24.09
N PRO A 114 8.50 -1.88 23.72
CA PRO A 114 9.47 -0.83 23.97
C PRO A 114 9.69 -0.71 25.48
N PRO A 115 10.90 -0.35 25.95
CA PRO A 115 11.05 0.04 27.35
C PRO A 115 10.03 1.13 27.66
N ASP A 116 9.45 1.09 28.85
CA ASP A 116 8.47 2.08 29.30
C ASP A 116 9.17 3.44 29.48
N THR A 117 9.34 4.15 28.37
CA THR A 117 10.09 5.42 28.32
C THR A 117 9.24 6.61 28.80
N GLY A 118 8.00 6.40 29.24
CA GLY A 118 7.06 7.46 29.64
C GLY A 118 6.62 8.40 28.49
N LEU A 119 7.31 8.35 27.35
CA LEU A 119 6.89 8.97 26.10
C LEU A 119 5.75 8.13 25.51
N GLY A 120 4.62 8.77 25.21
CA GLY A 120 3.40 8.15 24.69
C GLY A 120 3.52 7.51 23.30
N LEU A 121 4.49 6.63 23.10
CA LEU A 121 4.79 5.88 21.88
C LEU A 121 3.80 4.73 21.64
N ARG A 122 2.56 4.83 22.15
CA ARG A 122 1.48 3.85 21.87
C ARG A 122 1.24 3.66 20.36
N ALA A 123 1.60 4.65 19.54
CA ALA A 123 1.52 4.61 18.08
C ALA A 123 2.59 3.71 17.42
N LEU A 124 3.66 3.33 18.11
CA LEU A 124 4.74 2.49 17.56
C LEU A 124 4.63 1.01 17.95
N ARG A 125 3.50 0.58 18.53
CA ARG A 125 3.31 -0.83 18.90
C ARG A 125 2.92 -1.66 17.69
N VAL A 126 3.79 -2.60 17.33
CA VAL A 126 3.46 -3.69 16.42
C VAL A 126 2.28 -4.46 16.99
N ARG A 127 1.28 -4.71 16.15
CA ARG A 127 0.09 -5.45 16.55
C ARG A 127 0.22 -6.90 16.11
N GLU A 128 -0.19 -7.81 16.98
CA GLU A 128 -0.06 -9.26 16.76
C GLU A 128 -0.90 -9.74 15.58
N ARG A 129 -2.09 -9.14 15.40
CA ARG A 129 -3.16 -9.66 14.55
C ARG A 129 -3.99 -8.55 13.89
N PRO A 130 -3.37 -7.59 13.15
CA PRO A 130 -4.15 -6.70 12.30
C PRO A 130 -5.04 -7.51 11.37
N LEU A 131 -6.29 -7.08 11.23
CA LEU A 131 -7.28 -7.62 10.30
C LEU A 131 -7.79 -6.48 9.44
N PHE A 132 -7.95 -6.71 8.14
CA PHE A 132 -8.46 -5.69 7.24
C PHE A 132 -9.31 -6.26 6.11
N VAL A 133 -10.21 -5.42 5.62
CA VAL A 133 -10.94 -5.61 4.37
C VAL A 133 -10.64 -4.42 3.47
N ARG A 134 -10.26 -4.71 2.24
CA ARG A 134 -9.96 -3.73 1.20
C ARG A 134 -10.86 -3.99 0.01
N GLN A 135 -11.34 -2.94 -0.62
CA GLN A 135 -12.22 -3.01 -1.77
C GLN A 135 -11.78 -1.99 -2.80
N TRP A 136 -11.89 -2.35 -4.07
CA TRP A 136 -11.61 -1.44 -5.18
C TRP A 136 -12.62 -1.64 -6.30
N ILE A 137 -12.89 -0.55 -7.03
CA ILE A 137 -13.71 -0.54 -8.24
C ILE A 137 -12.99 0.26 -9.32
N ARG A 138 -13.04 -0.25 -10.54
CA ARG A 138 -12.71 0.46 -11.78
C ARG A 138 -13.89 0.33 -12.73
N ALA A 139 -14.44 1.45 -13.18
CA ALA A 139 -15.54 1.46 -14.13
C ALA A 139 -15.29 2.47 -15.25
N GLY A 140 -15.67 2.15 -16.47
CA GLY A 140 -15.45 3.01 -17.63
C GLY A 140 -16.60 2.92 -18.61
N VAL A 141 -17.05 4.06 -19.13
CA VAL A 141 -18.11 4.10 -20.15
C VAL A 141 -17.85 5.20 -21.17
N ARG A 142 -18.14 4.88 -22.43
CA ARG A 142 -18.22 5.87 -23.50
C ARG A 142 -19.58 6.56 -23.47
N ALA A 143 -19.69 7.61 -22.65
CA ALA A 143 -20.92 8.40 -22.52
C ALA A 143 -21.35 9.09 -23.83
N HIS A 144 -20.41 9.38 -24.73
CA HIS A 144 -20.68 9.94 -26.05
C HIS A 144 -19.61 9.50 -27.07
N ARG A 145 -19.83 9.71 -28.38
CA ARG A 145 -18.84 9.42 -29.44
C ARG A 145 -17.45 10.02 -29.16
N ARG A 146 -17.41 11.16 -28.46
CA ARG A 146 -16.18 11.91 -28.12
C ARG A 146 -15.88 11.96 -26.61
N LEU A 147 -16.80 11.52 -25.76
CA LEU A 147 -16.66 11.61 -24.31
C LEU A 147 -16.60 10.22 -23.70
N ARG A 148 -15.56 9.99 -22.91
CA ARG A 148 -15.45 8.83 -22.04
C ARG A 148 -15.34 9.29 -20.60
N VAL A 149 -15.97 8.54 -19.71
CA VAL A 149 -15.88 8.75 -18.27
C VAL A 149 -15.32 7.47 -17.66
N GLN A 150 -14.35 7.60 -16.76
CA GLN A 150 -13.80 6.50 -15.98
C GLN A 150 -13.81 6.86 -14.50
N ILE A 151 -13.98 5.85 -13.67
CA ILE A 151 -14.05 5.94 -12.22
C ILE A 151 -13.07 4.92 -11.67
N GLU A 152 -12.25 5.36 -10.74
CA GLU A 152 -11.43 4.49 -9.89
C GLU A 152 -11.77 4.79 -8.44
N GLN A 153 -12.00 3.76 -7.64
CA GLN A 153 -12.33 3.89 -6.23
C GLN A 153 -11.62 2.80 -5.43
N GLN A 154 -11.23 3.15 -4.21
CA GLN A 154 -10.69 2.24 -3.21
C GLN A 154 -11.27 2.55 -1.84
N ALA A 155 -11.50 1.51 -1.05
CA ALA A 155 -11.85 1.60 0.35
C ALA A 155 -11.02 0.61 1.16
N SER A 156 -10.70 0.98 2.39
CA SER A 156 -10.06 0.11 3.38
C SER A 156 -10.75 0.27 4.71
N TYR A 157 -10.92 -0.84 5.40
CA TYR A 157 -11.30 -0.89 6.80
C TYR A 157 -10.45 -1.93 7.50
N GLY A 158 -9.59 -1.46 8.41
CA GLY A 158 -8.81 -2.30 9.30
C GLY A 158 -9.27 -2.24 10.74
N VAL A 159 -8.72 -3.16 11.53
CA VAL A 159 -8.71 -3.17 12.99
C VAL A 159 -7.28 -3.53 13.42
N ASP A 160 -6.72 -2.73 14.31
CA ASP A 160 -5.36 -2.92 14.84
C ASP A 160 -4.26 -2.89 13.76
N GLU A 161 -4.50 -2.21 12.62
CA GLU A 161 -3.43 -1.97 11.63
C GLU A 161 -2.40 -0.98 12.18
N ASP A 162 -1.12 -1.32 12.06
CA ASP A 162 0.04 -0.49 12.38
C ASP A 162 0.69 0.11 11.13
N ASP A 163 1.73 0.92 11.29
CA ASP A 163 2.40 1.61 10.18
C ASP A 163 3.01 0.67 9.13
N LEU A 164 3.20 -0.61 9.44
CA LEU A 164 3.69 -1.63 8.51
C LEU A 164 2.56 -2.28 7.69
N SER A 165 1.34 -2.32 8.22
CA SER A 165 0.19 -3.00 7.61
C SER A 165 -0.79 -2.05 6.92
N ARG A 166 -0.86 -0.78 7.37
CA ARG A 166 -1.79 0.22 6.83
C ARG A 166 -1.57 0.48 5.35
N PRO A 167 -2.65 0.55 4.55
CA PRO A 167 -2.54 1.00 3.18
C PRO A 167 -2.18 2.48 3.12
N ARG A 168 -1.40 2.84 2.11
CA ARG A 168 -1.15 4.23 1.75
C ARG A 168 -2.33 4.75 0.94
N VAL A 169 -2.81 5.94 1.28
CA VAL A 169 -3.72 6.71 0.43
C VAL A 169 -3.05 6.92 -0.93
N GLY A 170 -3.61 6.33 -1.99
CA GLY A 170 -3.01 6.31 -3.33
C GLY A 170 -2.32 5.00 -3.74
N GLY A 171 -2.34 3.96 -2.91
CA GLY A 171 -1.91 2.59 -3.25
C GLY A 171 -0.42 2.29 -3.04
N MET A 172 0.02 1.08 -3.46
CA MET A 172 1.41 0.57 -3.42
C MET A 172 2.32 1.13 -4.53
N ASN A 173 1.86 2.13 -5.27
CA ASN A 173 2.63 2.72 -6.37
C ASN A 173 3.60 3.78 -5.80
N PRO A 174 4.88 3.86 -6.23
CA PRO A 174 5.77 4.99 -5.90
C PRO A 174 5.19 6.39 -6.25
N TYR A 175 4.09 6.42 -7.01
CA TYR A 175 3.34 7.61 -7.40
C TYR A 175 2.04 7.82 -6.62
N ALA A 176 1.91 7.28 -5.39
CA ALA A 176 0.83 7.67 -4.49
C ALA A 176 0.70 9.20 -4.50
N VAL A 177 -0.52 9.71 -4.76
CA VAL A 177 -0.80 11.14 -4.91
C VAL A 177 -0.25 11.86 -3.68
N GLN A 178 0.90 12.51 -3.82
CA GLN A 178 1.45 13.35 -2.76
C GLN A 178 0.49 14.53 -2.63
N ILE A 179 -0.27 14.57 -1.55
CA ILE A 179 -1.02 15.77 -1.20
C ILE A 179 0.04 16.78 -0.74
N PRO A 180 0.28 17.88 -1.47
CA PRO A 180 1.34 18.82 -1.14
C PRO A 180 1.15 19.35 0.29
N GLY A 181 2.19 19.25 1.11
CA GLY A 181 2.17 19.72 2.51
C GLY A 181 1.78 18.67 3.56
N LEU A 182 1.35 17.47 3.18
CA LEU A 182 1.11 16.37 4.13
C LEU A 182 2.37 15.50 4.29
N PRO A 183 2.85 15.27 5.54
CA PRO A 183 3.96 14.36 5.76
C PRO A 183 3.52 12.93 5.40
N TRP A 184 4.41 12.14 4.80
CA TRP A 184 4.12 10.79 4.32
C TRP A 184 3.41 9.84 5.32
N PRO A 185 3.61 9.91 6.65
CA PRO A 185 2.88 9.06 7.60
C PRO A 185 1.40 9.45 7.70
N ALA A 186 1.03 10.69 7.40
CA ALA A 186 -0.36 11.16 7.42
C ALA A 186 -1.19 10.56 6.28
N LEU A 187 -0.56 9.85 5.34
CA LEU A 187 -1.22 9.13 4.25
C LEU A 187 -1.43 7.64 4.59
N LEU A 188 -1.08 7.18 5.80
CA LEU A 188 -1.40 5.84 6.29
C LEU A 188 -2.72 5.90 7.05
N SER A 189 -3.75 5.22 6.55
CA SER A 189 -5.03 5.15 7.24
C SER A 189 -5.55 3.73 7.28
N GLU A 190 -5.90 3.28 8.49
CA GLU A 190 -6.63 2.03 8.74
C GLU A 190 -8.02 2.05 8.08
N ARG A 191 -8.62 3.24 7.97
CA ARG A 191 -9.98 3.42 7.45
C ARG A 191 -9.96 4.55 6.42
N LEU A 192 -10.14 4.21 5.16
CA LEU A 192 -10.12 5.20 4.09
C LEU A 192 -11.13 4.85 3.01
N VAL A 193 -11.64 5.89 2.37
CA VAL A 193 -12.33 5.80 1.08
C VAL A 193 -11.75 6.90 0.21
N ALA A 194 -11.31 6.53 -0.98
CA ALA A 194 -10.78 7.47 -1.97
C ALA A 194 -11.29 7.10 -3.35
N GLY A 195 -11.52 8.10 -4.19
CA GLY A 195 -11.95 7.89 -5.56
C GLY A 195 -11.51 9.01 -6.48
N LEU A 196 -11.40 8.67 -7.76
CA LEU A 196 -11.07 9.55 -8.86
C LEU A 196 -12.09 9.34 -9.97
N VAL A 197 -12.58 10.44 -10.53
CA VAL A 197 -13.38 10.43 -11.75
C VAL A 197 -12.57 11.16 -12.81
N SER A 198 -12.33 10.51 -13.95
CA SER A 198 -11.68 11.11 -15.11
C SER A 198 -12.63 11.19 -16.29
N ALA A 199 -12.54 12.29 -17.03
CA ALA A 199 -13.28 12.50 -18.26
C ALA A 199 -12.28 12.73 -19.41
N HIS A 200 -12.41 11.96 -20.47
CA HIS A 200 -11.55 12.04 -21.64
C HIS A 200 -12.37 12.51 -22.84
N TRP A 201 -12.01 13.68 -23.37
CA TRP A 201 -12.62 14.26 -24.55
C TRP A 201 -11.72 14.10 -25.78
N ARG A 202 -12.28 13.61 -26.88
CA ARG A 202 -11.59 13.53 -28.18
C ARG A 202 -11.89 14.78 -29.01
N SER A 203 -10.87 15.58 -29.30
CA SER A 203 -11.01 16.87 -30.01
C SER A 203 -11.28 16.74 -31.52
N ARG A 204 -10.90 15.63 -32.16
CA ARG A 204 -11.23 15.33 -33.57
C ARG A 204 -11.95 13.98 -33.67
N ALA A 205 -13.11 13.97 -34.30
CA ALA A 205 -13.63 12.74 -34.88
C ALA A 205 -12.77 12.46 -36.12
N GLU A 206 -12.26 11.24 -36.28
CA GLU A 206 -11.83 10.80 -37.62
C GLU A 206 -13.04 10.93 -38.54
N GLY A 207 -13.06 11.99 -39.33
CA GLY A 207 -13.76 11.96 -40.59
C GLY A 207 -12.99 10.99 -41.48
N ARG A 208 -13.63 9.88 -41.85
CA ARG A 208 -13.23 9.23 -43.10
C ARG A 208 -13.60 10.18 -44.25
N PRO A 209 -12.73 10.38 -45.25
CA PRO A 209 -13.19 10.77 -46.58
C PRO A 209 -14.13 9.71 -47.16
#